data_AF-A0A1H8EG31-F1
#
_entry.id   AF-A0A1H8EG31-F1
#
_cell.length_a   1.000
_cell.length_b   1.000
_cell.length_c   1.000
_cell.angle_alpha   90.00
_cell.angle_beta   90.00
_cell.angle_gamma   90.00
#
_symmetry.space_group_name_H-M   'P 1'
#
loop_
_entity.id
_entity.type
_entity.pdbx_description
1 polymer ?
#
loop_
_entity_poly.entity_id
_entity_poly.type
_entity_poly.pdbx_seq_one_letter_code
_entity_poly.pdbx_strand_id
1 'polypeptide(L)'
;MAPEGGGPAAGSGGTAPPVTAPSPAPGTAPAALYAEVERFYARQAQLLGEGRLDQWALTFTEDAVFEQEAQAGRVWTGNAPSARRGRAAIVAAARGAVAARREAAAVRRYLIGMLTLSPATDAATDAAMDAAAGTGTETGAGTCAGALRTRYRAVLLQTPEGGAPEVYLSTTGRDVLVRQDGDWRVRHRINSHDNAPAGSAGAPTRKDPDHG
;
A
#
# COMPACT_ATOMS: atom_id res chain seq x y z
N MET A 1 -6.00 -81.88 -15.61
CA MET A 1 -6.94 -80.82 -15.24
C MET A 1 -6.15 -79.80 -14.42
N ALA A 2 -5.68 -78.73 -15.08
CA ALA A 2 -4.89 -77.67 -14.46
C ALA A 2 -5.73 -76.37 -14.48
N PRO A 3 -5.65 -75.51 -13.46
CA PRO A 3 -6.04 -74.12 -13.60
C PRO A 3 -4.79 -73.24 -13.76
N GLU A 4 -4.78 -72.46 -14.83
CA GLU A 4 -3.81 -71.40 -15.10
C GLU A 4 -4.05 -70.21 -14.16
N GLY A 5 -2.99 -69.79 -13.45
CA GLY A 5 -2.99 -68.58 -12.62
C GLY A 5 -2.73 -67.35 -13.48
N GLY A 6 -3.70 -66.44 -13.52
CA GLY A 6 -3.58 -65.13 -14.18
C GLY A 6 -2.52 -64.26 -13.52
N GLY A 7 -1.59 -63.74 -14.34
CA GLY A 7 -0.63 -62.72 -13.93
C GLY A 7 -1.29 -61.35 -13.70
N PRO A 8 -0.69 -60.46 -12.89
CA PRO A 8 -1.26 -59.16 -12.60
C PRO A 8 -1.12 -58.22 -13.82
N ALA A 9 -2.22 -57.53 -14.15
CA ALA A 9 -2.24 -56.46 -15.13
C ALA A 9 -1.38 -55.28 -14.66
N ALA A 10 -0.39 -54.90 -15.47
CA ALA A 10 0.39 -53.68 -15.27
C ALA A 10 -0.54 -52.47 -15.37
N GLY A 11 -0.70 -51.75 -14.26
CA GLY A 11 -1.35 -50.44 -14.25
C GLY A 11 -0.51 -49.45 -15.04
N SER A 12 -1.02 -49.01 -16.19
CA SER A 12 -0.44 -47.92 -16.97
C SER A 12 -0.40 -46.65 -16.13
N GLY A 13 0.78 -46.29 -15.66
CA GLY A 13 1.07 -44.98 -15.09
C GLY A 13 0.91 -43.91 -16.17
N GLY A 14 -0.27 -43.30 -16.24
CA GLY A 14 -0.50 -42.12 -17.05
C GLY A 14 0.33 -40.97 -16.50
N THR A 15 1.46 -40.69 -17.13
CA THR A 15 2.23 -39.46 -16.90
C THR A 15 1.32 -38.28 -17.21
N ALA A 16 0.92 -37.52 -16.19
CA ALA A 16 0.23 -36.25 -16.39
C ALA A 16 1.09 -35.37 -17.33
N PRO A 17 0.50 -34.68 -18.31
CA PRO A 17 1.26 -33.81 -19.19
C PRO A 17 1.98 -32.74 -18.35
N PRO A 18 3.20 -32.35 -18.73
CA PRO A 18 3.90 -31.28 -18.03
C PRO A 18 3.02 -30.03 -18.05
N VAL A 19 2.65 -29.53 -16.87
CA VAL A 19 2.06 -28.20 -16.73
C VAL A 19 3.13 -27.22 -17.16
N THR A 20 3.03 -26.72 -18.39
CA THR A 20 3.86 -25.62 -18.87
C THR A 20 3.60 -24.43 -17.95
N ALA A 21 4.63 -24.02 -17.20
CA ALA A 21 4.55 -22.81 -16.39
C ALA A 21 4.17 -21.64 -17.32
N PRO A 22 3.23 -20.77 -16.92
CA PRO A 22 2.90 -19.60 -17.73
C PRO A 22 4.19 -18.81 -17.96
N SER A 23 4.47 -18.47 -19.23
CA SER A 23 5.53 -17.50 -19.54
C SER A 23 5.28 -16.22 -18.76
N PRO A 24 6.31 -15.57 -18.22
CA PRO A 24 6.14 -14.33 -17.49
C PRO A 24 5.42 -13.34 -18.41
N ALA A 25 4.29 -12.80 -17.93
CA ALA A 25 3.53 -11.83 -18.70
C ALA A 25 4.44 -10.65 -19.05
N PRO A 26 4.42 -10.16 -20.31
CA PRO A 26 5.12 -8.93 -20.67
C PRO A 26 4.64 -7.80 -19.75
N GLY A 27 5.58 -7.13 -19.08
CA GLY A 27 5.28 -6.07 -18.10
C GLY A 27 5.54 -6.43 -16.63
N THR A 28 6.02 -7.65 -16.33
CA THR A 28 6.48 -7.98 -14.97
C THR A 28 7.78 -7.26 -14.68
N ALA A 29 7.83 -6.45 -13.61
CA ALA A 29 9.05 -5.79 -13.16
C ALA A 29 10.16 -6.83 -12.89
N PRO A 30 11.45 -6.52 -13.16
CA PRO A 30 12.54 -7.43 -12.82
C PRO A 30 12.50 -7.81 -11.34
N ALA A 31 12.72 -9.09 -11.02
CA ALA A 31 12.63 -9.58 -9.64
C ALA A 31 13.53 -8.81 -8.66
N ALA A 32 14.72 -8.37 -9.11
CA ALA A 32 15.61 -7.53 -8.32
C ALA A 32 14.98 -6.17 -7.97
N LEU A 33 14.34 -5.51 -8.95
CA LEU A 33 13.63 -4.26 -8.73
C LEU A 33 12.47 -4.44 -7.74
N TYR A 34 11.71 -5.51 -7.88
CA TYR A 34 10.63 -5.84 -6.96
C TYR A 34 11.15 -6.02 -5.52
N ALA A 35 12.21 -6.81 -5.34
CA ALA A 35 12.83 -7.03 -4.03
C ALA A 35 13.40 -5.73 -3.42
N GLU A 36 13.98 -4.83 -4.24
CA GLU A 36 14.46 -3.53 -3.76
C GLU A 36 13.33 -2.64 -3.24
N VAL A 37 12.19 -2.60 -3.94
CA VAL A 37 11.03 -1.82 -3.56
C VAL A 37 10.33 -2.42 -2.33
N GLU A 38 10.22 -3.74 -2.25
CA GLU A 38 9.74 -4.41 -1.03
C GLU A 38 10.62 -4.10 0.18
N ARG A 39 11.95 -4.15 0.03
CA ARG A 39 12.88 -3.78 1.11
C ARG A 39 12.70 -2.32 1.52
N PHE A 40 12.49 -1.41 0.56
CA PHE A 40 12.20 -0.01 0.84
C PHE A 40 10.92 0.13 1.70
N TYR A 41 9.83 -0.52 1.32
CA TYR A 41 8.58 -0.49 2.08
C TYR A 41 8.69 -1.14 3.46
N ALA A 42 9.40 -2.26 3.56
CA ALA A 42 9.65 -2.93 4.83
C ALA A 42 10.40 -2.01 5.82
N ARG A 43 11.47 -1.34 5.35
CA ARG A 43 12.20 -0.35 6.17
C ARG A 43 11.30 0.81 6.58
N GLN A 44 10.54 1.35 5.65
CA GLN A 44 9.66 2.49 5.93
C GLN A 44 8.57 2.13 6.95
N ALA A 45 7.96 0.95 6.82
CA ALA A 45 6.96 0.41 7.75
C ALA A 45 7.53 0.22 9.16
N GLN A 46 8.75 -0.31 9.29
CA GLN A 46 9.44 -0.47 10.57
C GLN A 46 9.70 0.88 11.25
N LEU A 47 10.25 1.86 10.52
CA LEU A 47 10.53 3.19 11.07
C LEU A 47 9.27 3.87 11.61
N LEU A 48 8.13 3.76 10.90
CA LEU A 48 6.85 4.32 11.35
C LEU A 48 6.25 3.54 12.54
N GLY A 49 6.36 2.21 12.53
CA GLY A 49 5.96 1.34 13.65
C GLY A 49 6.70 1.66 14.94
N GLU A 50 8.01 1.90 14.85
CA GLU A 50 8.88 2.29 15.98
C GLU A 50 8.74 3.77 16.37
N GLY A 51 8.10 4.58 15.51
CA GLY A 51 7.97 6.02 15.71
C GLY A 51 9.30 6.79 15.53
N ARG A 52 10.22 6.26 14.73
CA ARG A 52 11.49 6.90 14.32
C ARG A 52 11.26 7.90 13.20
N LEU A 53 10.49 8.95 13.51
CA LEU A 53 9.89 9.83 12.50
C LEU A 53 10.92 10.62 11.69
N ASP A 54 12.05 11.00 12.26
CA ASP A 54 13.08 11.75 11.53
C ASP A 54 13.70 10.90 10.42
N GLN A 55 13.98 9.62 10.69
CA GLN A 55 14.49 8.69 9.69
C GLN A 55 13.39 8.26 8.71
N TRP A 56 12.16 8.09 9.18
CA TRP A 56 11.01 7.83 8.33
C TRP A 56 10.79 8.96 7.32
N ALA A 57 10.97 10.23 7.73
CA ALA A 57 10.87 11.40 6.86
C ALA A 57 11.87 11.36 5.70
N LEU A 58 13.07 10.83 5.93
CA LEU A 58 14.10 10.70 4.89
C LEU A 58 13.71 9.69 3.80
N THR A 59 12.67 8.88 4.00
CA THR A 59 12.14 8.01 2.95
C THR A 59 11.26 8.75 1.93
N PHE A 60 10.97 10.02 2.17
CA PHE A 60 10.28 10.92 1.24
C PHE A 60 11.29 11.87 0.57
N THR A 61 11.02 12.35 -0.64
CA THR A 61 11.74 13.51 -1.18
C THR A 61 11.48 14.73 -0.31
N GLU A 62 12.37 15.74 -0.36
CA GLU A 62 12.21 16.95 0.46
C GLU A 62 10.87 17.65 0.21
N ASP A 63 10.46 17.68 -1.05
CA ASP A 63 9.25 18.29 -1.61
C ASP A 63 8.08 17.31 -1.76
N ALA A 64 8.14 16.15 -1.11
CA ALA A 64 7.16 15.09 -1.29
C ALA A 64 5.74 15.52 -0.96
N VAL A 65 4.77 14.91 -1.64
CA VAL A 65 3.35 15.11 -1.35
C VAL A 65 2.78 13.84 -0.72
N PHE A 66 2.09 13.98 0.41
CA PHE A 66 1.29 12.91 1.00
C PHE A 66 -0.17 13.33 1.00
N GLU A 67 -0.97 12.62 0.22
CA GLU A 67 -2.40 12.77 0.16
C GLU A 67 -3.07 11.62 0.90
N GLN A 68 -4.05 11.98 1.71
CA GLN A 68 -5.02 11.03 2.21
C GLN A 68 -6.30 11.29 1.43
N GLU A 69 -6.67 10.33 0.61
CA GLU A 69 -7.93 10.36 -0.13
C GLU A 69 -9.06 10.27 0.90
N ALA A 70 -9.60 11.44 1.24
CA ALA A 70 -10.84 11.58 1.96
C ALA A 70 -11.95 11.61 0.91
N GLN A 71 -12.94 10.74 1.05
CA GLN A 71 -14.14 10.86 0.23
C GLN A 71 -14.80 12.24 0.49
N ALA A 72 -15.33 12.85 -0.57
CA ALA A 72 -15.95 14.18 -0.52
C ALA A 72 -16.91 14.30 0.68
N GLY A 73 -16.68 15.31 1.53
CA GLY A 73 -17.54 15.62 2.68
C GLY A 73 -17.09 15.10 4.06
N ARG A 74 -15.91 14.47 4.18
CA ARG A 74 -15.31 14.15 5.50
C ARG A 74 -13.95 14.82 5.70
N VAL A 75 -13.82 15.56 6.80
CA VAL A 75 -12.53 15.92 7.40
C VAL A 75 -12.08 14.71 8.23
N TRP A 76 -11.04 14.00 7.80
CA TRP A 76 -10.39 13.02 8.68
C TRP A 76 -9.76 13.79 9.86
N THR A 77 -10.14 13.37 11.08
CA THR A 77 -9.78 13.93 12.39
C THR A 77 -8.88 15.17 12.40
N GLY A 78 -9.48 16.32 12.72
CA GLY A 78 -8.80 17.54 13.12
C GLY A 78 -8.27 18.40 11.99
N ASN A 79 -9.14 18.98 11.14
CA ASN A 79 -8.87 20.07 10.16
C ASN A 79 -7.57 19.99 9.33
N ALA A 80 -6.89 18.84 9.31
CA ALA A 80 -5.62 18.71 8.63
C ALA A 80 -5.89 18.65 7.12
N PRO A 81 -5.13 19.41 6.31
CA PRO A 81 -5.25 19.34 4.86
C PRO A 81 -5.17 17.90 4.37
N SER A 82 -6.02 17.54 3.40
CA SER A 82 -6.00 16.23 2.76
C SER A 82 -4.62 15.93 2.15
N ALA A 83 -3.92 16.97 1.67
CA ALA A 83 -2.56 16.92 1.15
C ALA A 83 -1.56 17.62 2.09
N ARG A 84 -0.48 16.93 2.45
CA ARG A 84 0.68 17.51 3.15
C ARG A 84 1.85 17.60 2.18
N ARG A 85 2.47 18.77 2.08
CA ARG A 85 3.61 19.03 1.17
C ARG A 85 4.89 19.24 1.97
N GLY A 86 5.92 18.51 1.58
CA GLY A 86 7.24 18.51 2.19
C GLY A 86 7.35 17.65 3.45
N ARG A 87 8.58 17.20 3.74
CA ARG A 87 8.87 16.31 4.89
C ARG A 87 8.34 16.85 6.22
N ALA A 88 8.50 18.14 6.48
CA ALA A 88 8.10 18.76 7.74
C ALA A 88 6.58 18.62 8.01
N ALA A 89 5.74 18.89 7.01
CA ALA A 89 4.29 18.76 7.14
C ALA A 89 3.86 17.29 7.30
N ILE A 90 4.51 16.38 6.57
CA ILE A 90 4.26 14.93 6.65
C ILE A 90 4.61 14.41 8.05
N VAL A 91 5.75 14.80 8.61
CA VAL A 91 6.19 14.41 9.96
C VAL A 91 5.29 14.99 11.03
N ALA A 92 4.91 16.26 10.93
CA ALA A 92 4.02 16.90 11.89
C ALA A 92 2.70 16.13 12.03
N ALA A 93 2.11 15.69 10.90
CA ALA A 93 0.91 14.85 10.92
C ALA A 93 1.15 13.47 11.56
N ALA A 94 2.29 12.83 11.27
CA ALA A 94 2.62 11.52 11.85
C ALA A 94 2.91 11.57 13.36
N ARG A 95 3.44 12.69 13.87
CA ARG A 95 3.75 12.87 15.30
C ARG A 95 2.54 12.67 16.20
N GLY A 96 1.40 13.26 15.86
CA GLY A 96 0.16 13.12 16.65
C GLY A 96 -0.30 11.67 16.73
N ALA A 97 -0.31 10.95 15.61
CA ALA A 97 -0.70 9.55 15.56
C ALA A 97 0.26 8.63 16.34
N VAL A 98 1.56 8.91 16.31
CA VAL A 98 2.56 8.16 17.09
C VAL A 98 2.44 8.46 18.59
N ALA A 99 2.21 9.72 18.97
CA ALA A 99 2.02 10.11 20.37
C ALA A 99 0.78 9.43 20.97
N ALA A 100 -0.37 9.54 20.30
CA ALA A 100 -1.61 8.88 20.75
C ALA A 100 -1.45 7.36 20.89
N ARG A 101 -0.73 6.71 19.97
CA ARG A 101 -0.43 5.27 20.06
C ARG A 101 0.44 4.94 21.27
N ARG A 102 1.44 5.77 21.58
CA ARG A 102 2.31 5.59 22.75
C ARG A 102 1.55 5.78 24.05
N GLU A 103 0.68 6.78 24.12
CA GLU A 103 -0.21 7.02 25.27
C GLU A 103 -1.16 5.83 25.51
N ALA A 104 -1.66 5.22 24.44
CA ALA A 104 -2.47 4.01 24.51
C ALA A 104 -1.67 2.72 24.79
N ALA A 105 -0.36 2.82 25.04
CA ALA A 105 0.55 1.70 25.24
C ALA A 105 0.42 0.60 24.15
N ALA A 106 0.12 0.99 22.92
CA ALA A 106 -0.22 0.06 21.85
C ALA A 106 0.95 -0.13 20.87
N VAL A 107 1.18 -1.38 20.47
CA VAL A 107 2.11 -1.70 19.38
C VAL A 107 1.33 -1.73 18.06
N ARG A 108 1.88 -1.10 17.01
CA ARG A 108 1.28 -1.15 15.67
C ARG A 108 2.25 -1.71 14.64
N ARG A 109 1.79 -2.71 13.87
CA ARG A 109 2.52 -3.33 12.77
C ARG A 109 1.84 -3.02 11.44
N TYR A 110 2.63 -2.73 10.42
CA TYR A 110 2.17 -2.41 9.07
C TYR A 110 2.54 -3.58 8.16
N LEU A 111 1.54 -4.34 7.72
CA LEU A 111 1.72 -5.46 6.80
C LEU A 111 1.43 -4.98 5.39
N ILE A 112 2.46 -4.89 4.55
CA ILE A 112 2.35 -4.46 3.15
C ILE A 112 2.35 -5.69 2.25
N GLY A 113 1.42 -5.75 1.31
CA GLY A 113 1.29 -6.85 0.35
C GLY A 113 0.61 -6.42 -0.94
N MET A 114 0.45 -7.38 -1.86
CA MET A 114 -0.16 -7.17 -3.19
C MET A 114 0.49 -6.00 -3.95
N LEU A 115 1.82 -5.93 -3.86
CA LEU A 115 2.62 -4.89 -4.49
C LEU A 115 2.64 -5.09 -6.01
N THR A 116 2.31 -4.04 -6.74
CA THR A 116 2.47 -3.96 -8.20
C THR A 116 3.35 -2.80 -8.56
N LEU A 117 4.22 -2.97 -9.56
CA LEU A 117 5.17 -1.97 -10.02
C LEU A 117 4.94 -1.68 -11.51
N SER A 118 4.98 -0.41 -11.89
CA SER A 118 5.00 -0.02 -13.30
C SER A 118 5.90 1.21 -13.51
N PRO A 119 6.56 1.34 -14.67
CA PRO A 119 7.28 2.57 -14.99
C PRO A 119 6.33 3.78 -14.94
N ALA A 120 6.80 4.91 -14.40
CA ALA A 120 6.07 6.16 -14.56
C ALA A 120 6.35 6.73 -15.96
N THR A 121 5.32 6.89 -16.78
CA THR A 121 5.36 7.79 -17.94
C THR A 121 4.94 9.19 -17.49
N ASP A 122 5.44 10.25 -18.11
CA ASP A 122 5.17 11.63 -17.66
C ASP A 122 3.69 11.95 -17.68
N ALA A 123 2.99 11.46 -18.70
CA ALA A 123 1.53 11.58 -18.84
C ALA A 123 0.75 10.96 -17.65
N ALA A 124 1.31 9.98 -16.95
CA ALA A 124 0.67 9.38 -15.77
C ALA A 124 0.92 10.18 -14.49
N THR A 125 1.96 11.03 -14.45
CA THR A 125 2.22 11.99 -13.35
C THR A 125 1.14 13.05 -13.32
N ASP A 126 0.57 13.34 -14.49
CA ASP A 126 -0.51 14.32 -14.68
C ASP A 126 -1.90 13.67 -14.78
N ALA A 127 -2.04 12.45 -15.34
CA ALA A 127 -3.36 11.80 -15.46
C ALA A 127 -3.95 11.26 -14.14
N ALA A 128 -3.12 11.07 -13.10
CA ALA A 128 -3.63 10.91 -11.73
C ALA A 128 -3.97 12.25 -11.05
N MET A 129 -3.65 13.38 -11.69
CA MET A 129 -3.97 14.75 -11.23
C MET A 129 -5.25 15.33 -11.87
N ASP A 130 -5.70 14.85 -13.02
CA ASP A 130 -6.80 15.49 -13.79
C ASP A 130 -8.25 15.03 -13.47
N ALA A 131 -8.48 14.19 -12.47
CA ALA A 131 -9.85 13.87 -12.05
C ALA A 131 -10.51 14.97 -11.18
N ALA A 132 -9.84 16.11 -10.92
CA ALA A 132 -10.35 17.18 -10.06
C ALA A 132 -10.16 18.63 -10.55
N ALA A 133 -9.61 18.89 -11.74
CA ALA A 133 -9.47 20.26 -12.24
C ALA A 133 -9.76 20.35 -13.74
N GLY A 134 -10.69 21.23 -14.11
CA GLY A 134 -11.11 21.45 -15.48
C GLY A 134 -10.01 22.09 -16.35
N THR A 135 -9.96 21.60 -17.59
CA THR A 135 -9.47 22.24 -18.83
C THR A 135 -8.23 23.15 -18.74
N GLY A 136 -7.10 22.63 -19.23
CA GLY A 136 -5.96 23.44 -19.66
C GLY A 136 -4.98 22.61 -20.50
N THR A 137 -4.74 23.02 -21.73
CA THR A 137 -3.98 22.34 -22.79
C THR A 137 -2.45 22.48 -22.66
N GLU A 138 -1.77 21.36 -22.95
CA GLU A 138 -0.43 21.15 -23.57
C GLU A 138 0.82 21.94 -23.10
N THR A 139 1.88 21.22 -22.69
CA THR A 139 3.17 21.06 -23.45
C THR A 139 4.28 20.45 -22.56
N GLY A 140 4.93 19.37 -23.02
CA GLY A 140 6.27 18.97 -22.59
C GLY A 140 6.44 17.53 -22.07
N ALA A 141 6.44 16.54 -22.96
CA ALA A 141 6.78 15.15 -22.62
C ALA A 141 8.30 15.02 -22.36
N GLY A 142 8.69 15.14 -21.09
CA GLY A 142 10.06 14.87 -20.63
C GLY A 142 10.08 13.67 -19.71
N THR A 143 10.40 12.48 -20.25
CA THR A 143 10.44 11.22 -19.49
C THR A 143 11.33 11.39 -18.29
N CYS A 144 10.74 11.36 -17.09
CA CYS A 144 11.49 11.16 -15.85
C CYS A 144 12.07 9.74 -15.87
N ALA A 145 13.15 9.55 -16.63
CA ALA A 145 13.90 8.31 -16.69
C ALA A 145 14.29 7.93 -15.24
N GLY A 146 13.63 6.91 -14.69
CA GLY A 146 13.89 6.40 -13.33
C GLY A 146 12.76 6.57 -12.30
N ALA A 147 11.61 7.14 -12.65
CA ALA A 147 10.44 7.16 -11.76
C ALA A 147 9.61 5.85 -11.85
N LEU A 148 9.12 5.38 -10.70
CA LEU A 148 8.39 4.12 -10.56
C LEU A 148 7.04 4.36 -9.89
N ARG A 149 5.97 3.84 -10.48
CA ARG A 149 4.67 3.77 -9.83
C ARG A 149 4.54 2.49 -9.06
N THR A 150 3.96 2.58 -7.88
CA THR A 150 3.62 1.43 -7.07
C THR A 150 2.17 1.50 -6.65
N ARG A 151 1.59 0.32 -6.44
CA ARG A 151 0.36 0.16 -5.70
C ARG A 151 0.52 -1.00 -4.75
N TYR A 152 0.09 -0.83 -3.51
CA TYR A 152 0.14 -1.87 -2.49
C TYR A 152 -1.10 -1.80 -1.60
N ARG A 153 -1.35 -2.88 -0.88
CA ARG A 153 -2.30 -2.91 0.24
C ARG A 153 -1.54 -2.92 1.54
N ALA A 154 -2.04 -2.19 2.53
CA ALA A 154 -1.50 -2.26 3.88
C ALA A 154 -2.59 -2.53 4.91
N VAL A 155 -2.37 -3.56 5.71
CA VAL A 155 -3.17 -3.87 6.91
C VAL A 155 -2.38 -3.47 8.13
N LEU A 156 -2.97 -2.64 8.97
CA LEU A 156 -2.38 -2.18 10.22
C LEU A 156 -2.97 -3.02 11.34
N LEU A 157 -2.13 -3.84 11.97
CA LEU A 157 -2.49 -4.55 13.19
C LEU A 157 -2.11 -3.71 14.39
N GLN A 158 -2.99 -3.63 15.38
CA GLN A 158 -2.74 -2.97 16.65
C GLN A 158 -2.87 -3.97 17.79
N THR A 159 -1.98 -3.90 18.77
CA THR A 159 -2.03 -4.72 19.98
C THR A 159 -1.90 -3.79 21.19
N PRO A 160 -2.98 -3.54 21.94
CA PRO A 160 -2.92 -2.83 23.21
C PRO A 160 -2.06 -3.59 24.23
N GLU A 161 -1.52 -2.89 25.22
CA GLU A 161 -0.85 -3.54 26.35
C GLU A 161 -1.82 -4.51 27.06
N GLY A 162 -1.37 -5.76 27.25
CA GLY A 162 -2.19 -6.82 27.84
C GLY A 162 -3.38 -7.30 26.98
N GLY A 163 -3.57 -6.76 25.78
CA GLY A 163 -4.70 -7.05 24.89
C GLY A 163 -4.37 -8.01 23.74
N ALA A 164 -5.41 -8.44 23.02
CA ALA A 164 -5.28 -9.21 21.79
C ALA A 164 -4.97 -8.30 20.58
N PRO A 165 -4.30 -8.81 19.53
CA PRO A 165 -4.12 -8.09 18.28
C PRO A 165 -5.46 -7.92 17.53
N GLU A 166 -5.70 -6.71 17.01
CA GLU A 166 -6.85 -6.35 16.19
C GLU A 166 -6.43 -5.72 14.86
N VAL A 167 -7.29 -5.81 13.85
CA VAL A 167 -7.13 -5.04 12.61
C VAL A 167 -7.59 -3.61 12.87
N TYR A 168 -6.64 -2.69 12.97
CA TYR A 168 -6.90 -1.27 13.20
C TYR A 168 -7.35 -0.55 11.93
N LEU A 169 -6.71 -0.87 10.80
CA LEU A 169 -6.99 -0.20 9.53
C LEU A 169 -6.58 -1.07 8.33
N SER A 170 -7.33 -0.96 7.24
CA SER A 170 -6.93 -1.47 5.92
C SER A 170 -6.90 -0.32 4.92
N THR A 171 -5.85 -0.28 4.11
CA THR A 171 -5.56 0.84 3.20
C THR A 171 -5.05 0.38 1.84
N THR A 172 -5.29 1.21 0.83
CA THR A 172 -4.60 1.14 -0.46
C THR A 172 -3.62 2.30 -0.56
N GLY A 173 -2.34 1.98 -0.77
CA GLY A 173 -1.30 2.96 -1.03
C GLY A 173 -0.95 2.99 -2.52
N ARG A 174 -0.80 4.19 -3.06
CA ARG A 174 -0.35 4.46 -4.43
C ARG A 174 0.80 5.46 -4.36
N ASP A 175 1.98 5.08 -4.83
CA ASP A 175 3.14 5.96 -4.78
C ASP A 175 3.74 6.23 -6.17
N VAL A 176 4.36 7.39 -6.29
CA VAL A 176 5.44 7.67 -7.24
C VAL A 176 6.75 7.67 -6.47
N LEU A 177 7.62 6.71 -6.78
CA LEU A 177 8.97 6.60 -6.23
C LEU A 177 9.98 7.14 -7.23
N VAL A 178 11.01 7.80 -6.72
CA VAL A 178 12.16 8.28 -7.50
C VAL A 178 13.46 7.82 -6.85
N ARG A 179 14.51 7.69 -7.66
CA ARG A 179 15.88 7.46 -7.17
C ARG A 179 16.49 8.79 -6.74
N GLN A 180 16.99 8.85 -5.51
CA GLN A 180 17.85 9.94 -5.02
C GLN A 180 18.96 9.30 -4.19
N ASP A 181 20.22 9.68 -4.46
CA ASP A 181 21.41 9.16 -3.76
C ASP A 181 21.48 7.62 -3.73
N GLY A 182 21.07 6.96 -4.82
CA GLY A 182 21.06 5.50 -4.96
C GLY A 182 19.86 4.79 -4.32
N ASP A 183 19.04 5.48 -3.54
CA ASP A 183 17.89 4.92 -2.85
C ASP A 183 16.54 5.33 -3.45
N TRP A 184 15.50 4.55 -3.16
CA TRP A 184 14.12 4.95 -3.37
C TRP A 184 13.67 6.01 -2.37
N ARG A 185 12.94 7.00 -2.88
CA ARG A 185 12.24 8.02 -2.10
C ARG A 185 10.82 8.19 -2.63
N VAL A 186 9.85 8.39 -1.74
CA VAL A 186 8.48 8.74 -2.13
C VAL A 186 8.47 10.19 -2.60
N ARG A 187 8.13 10.43 -3.87
CA ARG A 187 7.86 11.78 -4.41
C ARG A 187 6.41 12.18 -4.17
N HIS A 188 5.50 11.23 -4.33
CA HIS A 188 4.07 11.41 -4.09
C HIS A 188 3.50 10.11 -3.54
N ARG A 189 2.67 10.20 -2.50
CA ARG A 189 1.85 9.12 -1.96
C ARG A 189 0.40 9.54 -1.88
N ILE A 190 -0.50 8.64 -2.29
CA ILE A 190 -1.93 8.73 -2.04
C ILE A 190 -2.35 7.49 -1.26
N ASN A 191 -2.93 7.69 -0.08
CA ASN A 191 -3.50 6.62 0.73
C ASN A 191 -5.02 6.76 0.84
N SER A 192 -5.74 5.65 0.65
CA SER A 192 -7.17 5.54 0.96
C SER A 192 -7.41 4.52 2.06
N HIS A 193 -8.50 4.69 2.81
CA HIS A 193 -8.94 3.75 3.85
C HIS A 193 -10.15 2.96 3.35
N ASP A 194 -10.13 1.63 3.50
CA ASP A 194 -11.20 0.77 3.00
C ASP A 194 -12.51 0.92 3.81
N ASN A 195 -12.43 1.41 5.06
CA ASN A 195 -13.58 1.67 5.92
C ASN A 195 -14.19 3.08 5.74
N ALA A 196 -13.78 3.80 4.70
CA ALA A 196 -14.55 4.96 4.27
C ALA A 196 -15.96 4.47 3.88
N PRO A 197 -17.04 4.93 4.52
CA PRO A 197 -18.37 4.51 4.15
C PRO A 197 -18.60 4.90 2.69
N ALA A 198 -19.02 3.94 1.86
CA ALA A 198 -19.57 4.27 0.55
C ALA A 198 -20.70 5.27 0.79
N GLY A 199 -20.71 6.40 0.07
CA GLY A 199 -21.80 7.36 0.18
C GLY A 199 -23.12 6.64 -0.09
N SER A 200 -23.89 6.35 0.95
CA SER A 200 -25.23 5.81 0.82
C SER A 200 -26.15 6.58 1.75
N ALA A 201 -27.22 7.10 1.17
CA ALA A 201 -28.39 7.57 1.88
C ALA A 201 -28.79 6.56 2.96
N GLY A 202 -29.04 7.08 4.17
CA GLY A 202 -29.70 6.44 5.31
C GLY A 202 -29.65 4.92 5.44
N ALA A 203 -28.83 4.43 6.36
CA ALA A 203 -29.12 3.18 7.07
C ALA A 203 -28.72 3.32 8.55
N PRO A 204 -29.49 2.72 9.49
CA PRO A 204 -29.64 3.22 10.85
C PRO A 204 -28.47 2.84 11.76
N THR A 205 -28.13 3.74 12.68
CA THR A 205 -27.22 3.50 13.79
C THR A 205 -27.73 2.34 14.65
N ARG A 206 -26.87 1.34 14.88
CA ARG A 206 -27.10 0.34 15.92
C ARG A 206 -27.05 1.07 17.27
N LYS A 207 -28.18 1.06 17.99
CA LYS A 207 -28.26 1.51 19.39
C LYS A 207 -27.43 0.53 20.23
N ASP A 208 -26.44 1.03 20.95
CA ASP A 208 -25.88 0.29 22.08
C ASP A 208 -26.96 0.15 23.16
N PRO A 209 -27.00 -0.98 23.90
CA PRO A 209 -27.97 -1.16 24.96
C PRO A 209 -27.64 -0.22 26.13
N ASP A 210 -28.65 0.53 26.57
CA ASP A 210 -28.60 1.39 27.75
C ASP A 210 -28.05 0.63 28.97
N HIS A 211 -27.12 1.28 29.68
CA HIS A 211 -26.92 1.03 31.11
C HIS A 211 -27.75 2.07 31.86
N GLY A 212 -28.86 1.62 32.44
CA GLY A 212 -29.78 2.40 33.28
C GLY A 212 -31.04 1.62 33.58
#